data_AF-A0A7W4YVL6-F1
#
_entry.id   AF-A0A7W4YVL6-F1
#
_cell.length_a   1.000
_cell.length_b   1.000
_cell.length_c   1.000
_cell.angle_alpha   90.00
_cell.angle_beta   90.00
_cell.angle_gamma   90.00
#
_symmetry.space_group_name_H-M   'P 1'
#
loop_
_entity.id
_entity.type
_entity.pdbx_description
1 polymer ?
#
loop_
_entity_poly.entity_id
_entity_poly.type
_entity_poly.pdbx_seq_one_letter_code
_entity_poly.pdbx_strand_id
1 'polypeptide(L)' 'MKPDMDLIGALTSFSVGTLDGRDAMMVIELATTPEEYEQGIRRQMPVAMTPEHARELGEALLLAAKAAQMGEAPSYAMN' A
#
# COMPACT_ATOMS: atom_id res chain seq x y z
N MET A 1 -19.18 -6.94 14.86
CA MET A 1 -18.23 -7.78 14.11
C MET A 1 -16.89 -7.05 14.10
N LYS A 2 -15.82 -7.65 14.64
CA LYS A 2 -14.47 -7.13 14.39
C LYS A 2 -14.12 -7.50 12.94
N PRO A 3 -13.52 -6.59 12.13
CA PRO A 3 -13.03 -6.96 10.82
C PRO A 3 -12.00 -8.09 10.98
N ASP A 4 -12.12 -9.10 10.12
CA ASP A 4 -11.24 -10.26 10.09
C ASP A 4 -9.84 -9.80 9.64
N MET A 5 -8.98 -9.48 10.62
CA MET A 5 -7.66 -8.90 10.40
C MET A 5 -6.56 -9.96 10.19
N ASP A 6 -6.95 -11.23 10.06
CA ASP A 6 -6.03 -12.36 9.82
C ASP A 6 -5.41 -12.34 8.41
N LEU A 7 -5.80 -11.39 7.55
CA LEU A 7 -5.31 -11.24 6.18
C LEU A 7 -4.64 -9.87 5.99
N ILE A 8 -3.30 -9.90 6.05
CA ILE A 8 -2.38 -8.86 5.55
C ILE A 8 -2.39 -7.56 6.38
N GLY A 9 -1.19 -7.11 6.79
CA GLY A 9 -1.02 -5.90 7.59
C GLY A 9 -1.80 -4.72 7.00
N ALA A 10 -2.62 -4.07 7.83
CA ALA A 10 -3.49 -2.99 7.37
C ALA A 10 -2.63 -1.79 6.94
N LEU A 11 -2.81 -1.36 5.68
CA LEU A 11 -2.28 -0.09 5.22
C LEU A 11 -2.95 1.04 6.00
N THR A 12 -2.18 1.71 6.85
CA THR A 12 -2.71 2.78 7.71
C THR A 12 -2.52 4.16 7.10
N SER A 13 -1.40 4.37 6.41
CA SER A 13 -1.04 5.60 5.72
C SER A 13 0.00 5.31 4.64
N PHE A 14 0.05 6.15 3.62
CA PHE A 14 1.19 6.22 2.71
C PHE A 14 1.50 7.67 2.38
N SER A 15 2.76 7.94 2.09
CA SER A 15 3.22 9.24 1.61
C SER A 15 4.14 9.07 0.41
N VAL A 16 4.13 10.03 -0.50
CA VAL A 16 4.96 10.04 -1.70
C VAL A 16 5.78 11.32 -1.78
N GLY A 17 6.98 11.23 -2.31
CA GLY A 17 7.91 12.34 -2.48
C GLY A 17 9.01 12.00 -3.47
N THR A 18 10.08 12.80 -3.46
CA THR A 18 11.26 12.54 -4.27
C THR A 18 12.50 12.44 -3.38
N LEU A 19 13.41 11.52 -3.73
CA LEU A 19 14.73 11.40 -3.13
C LEU A 19 15.72 12.15 -4.03
N ASP A 20 16.43 13.12 -3.45
CA ASP A 20 17.41 13.97 -4.15
C ASP A 20 16.88 14.64 -5.43
N GLY A 21 15.56 14.80 -5.56
CA GLY A 21 14.88 15.36 -6.73
C GLY A 21 14.94 14.50 -7.99
N ARG A 22 15.37 13.23 -7.90
CA ARG A 22 15.56 12.34 -9.07
C ARG A 22 14.69 11.10 -9.01
N ASP A 23 14.71 10.42 -7.88
CA ASP A 23 13.99 9.16 -7.70
C ASP A 23 12.67 9.42 -6.98
N ALA A 24 11.65 8.63 -7.32
CA ALA A 24 10.40 8.65 -6.58
C ALA A 24 10.59 7.85 -5.29
N MET A 25 10.04 8.36 -4.20
CA MET A 25 10.03 7.70 -2.90
C MET A 25 8.60 7.56 -2.42
N MET A 26 8.26 6.37 -1.94
CA MET A 26 7.01 6.11 -1.24
C MET A 26 7.34 5.58 0.16
N VAL A 27 6.68 6.08 1.19
CA VAL A 27 6.73 5.51 2.54
C VAL A 27 5.37 4.94 2.85
N ILE A 28 5.34 3.64 3.12
CA ILE A 28 4.13 2.90 3.51
C ILE A 28 4.14 2.71 5.02
N GLU A 29 3.07 3.09 5.71
CA GLU A 29 2.87 2.82 7.13
C GLU A 29 1.93 1.64 7.34
N LEU A 30 2.44 0.60 7.98
CA LEU A 30 1.74 -0.66 8.19
C LEU A 30 1.62 -0.97 9.69
N ALA A 31 0.50 -1.58 10.07
CA ALA A 31 0.43 -2.40 11.28
C ALA A 31 0.48 -3.87 10.85
N THR A 32 1.46 -4.61 11.34
CA THR A 32 1.69 -6.01 10.90
C THR A 32 0.91 -7.02 11.74
N THR A 33 0.33 -6.57 12.85
CA THR A 33 -0.58 -7.36 13.70
C THR A 33 -1.79 -6.52 14.09
N PRO A 34 -2.93 -7.14 14.45
CA PRO A 34 -4.09 -6.45 15.00
C PRO A 34 -3.75 -5.66 16.27
N GLU A 35 -2.89 -6.19 17.15
CA GLU A 35 -2.46 -5.53 18.37
C GLU A 35 -1.67 -4.26 18.07
N GLU A 36 -0.77 -4.29 17.10
CA GLU A 36 -0.07 -3.08 16.63
C GLU A 36 -1.04 -2.04 16.09
N TYR A 37 -2.07 -2.48 15.37
CA TYR A 37 -3.09 -1.58 14.86
C TYR A 37 -3.85 -0.89 16.00
N GLU A 38 -4.38 -1.68 16.95
CA GLU A 38 -5.13 -1.21 18.12
C GLU A 38 -4.28 -0.29 19.03
N GLN A 39 -2.98 -0.57 19.18
CA GLN A 39 -2.06 0.21 20.01
C GLN A 39 -1.48 1.46 19.31
N GLY A 40 -1.83 1.70 18.05
CA GLY A 40 -1.29 2.83 17.29
C GLY A 40 0.17 2.65 16.84
N ILE A 41 0.72 1.44 16.90
CA ILE A 41 2.08 1.14 16.44
C ILE A 41 2.10 1.13 14.91
N ARG A 42 3.04 1.86 14.31
CA ARG A 42 3.18 1.99 12.85
C ARG A 42 4.61 1.67 12.43
N ARG A 43 4.76 0.78 11.46
CA ARG A 43 6.05 0.43 10.86
C ARG A 43 6.15 1.12 9.51
N GLN A 44 7.26 1.82 9.29
CA GLN A 44 7.53 2.49 8.02
C GLN A 44 8.32 1.59 7.10
N MET A 45 7.83 1.43 5.87
CA MET A 45 8.51 0.73 4.78
C MET A 45 8.80 1.73 3.67
N PRO A 46 10.04 2.28 3.60
CA PRO A 46 10.44 3.15 2.50
C PRO A 46 10.70 2.32 1.25
N VAL A 47 10.20 2.80 0.12
CA VAL A 47 10.40 2.23 -1.21
C VAL A 47 10.93 3.34 -2.12
N ALA A 48 12.16 3.16 -2.60
CA ALA A 48 12.75 4.02 -3.61
C ALA A 48 12.62 3.35 -4.98
N MET A 49 12.26 4.13 -5.99
CA MET A 49 12.07 3.62 -7.34
C MET A 49 12.38 4.71 -8.38
N THR A 50 12.71 4.27 -9.60
CA THR A 50 12.88 5.19 -10.71
C THR A 50 11.53 5.84 -11.08
N PRO A 51 11.53 7.01 -11.75
CA PRO A 51 10.30 7.65 -12.20
C PRO A 51 9.42 6.76 -13.09
N GLU A 52 10.03 5.89 -13.90
CA GLU A 52 9.32 4.94 -14.76
C GLU A 52 8.52 3.91 -13.95
N HIS A 53 9.16 3.25 -12.99
CA HIS A 53 8.48 2.28 -12.13
C HIS A 53 7.42 2.95 -11.22
N ALA A 54 7.62 4.20 -10.82
CA ALA A 54 6.61 4.95 -10.08
C ALA A 54 5.33 5.16 -10.90
N ARG A 55 5.47 5.45 -12.20
CA ARG A 55 4.35 5.55 -13.12
C ARG A 55 3.63 4.22 -13.27
N GLU A 56 4.38 3.14 -13.49
CA GLU A 56 3.82 1.78 -13.63
C GLU A 56 3.03 1.36 -12.38
N LEU A 57 3.60 1.59 -11.19
CA LEU A 57 2.93 1.33 -9.92
C LEU A 57 1.62 2.12 -9.80
N GLY A 58 1.65 3.42 -10.13
CA GLY A 58 0.46 4.27 -10.10
C GLY A 58 -0.64 3.79 -11.05
N GLU A 59 -0.28 3.39 -12.26
CA GLU A 59 -1.22 2.86 -13.27
C GLU A 59 -1.85 1.53 -12.81
N ALA A 60 -1.04 0.62 -12.25
CA ALA A 60 -1.52 -0.64 -11.70
C ALA A 60 -2.51 -0.41 -10.54
N LEU A 61 -2.22 0.53 -9.64
CA LEU A 61 -3.12 0.89 -8.53
C LEU A 61 -4.45 1.47 -9.03
N LEU A 62 -4.42 2.34 -10.05
CA LEU A 62 -5.64 2.89 -10.66
C LEU A 62 -6.50 1.80 -11.31
N LEU A 63 -5.87 0.86 -12.02
CA LEU A 63 -6.56 -0.25 -12.64
C LEU A 63 -7.21 -1.17 -11.59
N ALA A 64 -6.47 -1.51 -10.53
CA ALA A 64 -6.98 -2.32 -9.42
C ALA A 64 -8.15 -1.63 -8.71
N ALA A 65 -8.06 -0.32 -8.44
CA ALA A 65 -9.14 0.46 -7.83
C ALA A 65 -10.40 0.46 -8.71
N LYS A 66 -10.24 0.60 -10.03
CA LYS A 66 -11.35 0.53 -10.98
C LYS A 66 -12.01 -0.85 -10.99
N ALA A 67 -11.21 -1.93 -11.03
CA ALA A 67 -11.73 -3.30 -10.98
C ALA A 67 -12.50 -3.55 -9.66
N ALA A 68 -11.98 -3.07 -8.53
CA ALA A 68 -12.66 -3.17 -7.23
C ALA A 68 -14.01 -2.45 -7.21
N GLN A 69 -14.10 -1.25 -7.79
CA GLN A 69 -15.37 -0.52 -7.91
C GLN A 69 -16.40 -1.23 -8.80
N MET A 70 -15.93 -1.96 -9.81
CA MET A 70 -16.79 -2.73 -10.71
C MET A 70 -17.22 -4.08 -10.13
N GLY A 71 -16.73 -4.46 -8.94
CA GLY A 71 -16.95 -5.79 -8.36
C GLY A 71 -16.16 -6.90 -9.05
N GLU A 72 -15.18 -6.52 -9.87
CA GLU A 72 -14.33 -7.42 -10.67
C GLU A 72 -12.94 -7.60 -10.05
N ALA A 73 -12.68 -7.04 -8.86
CA ALA A 73 -11.41 -7.25 -8.18
C ALA A 73 -11.22 -8.74 -7.88
N PRO A 74 -10.15 -9.39 -8.40
CA PRO A 74 -9.89 -10.79 -8.08
C PRO A 74 -9.70 -10.92 -6.57
N SER A 75 -10.40 -11.88 -5.95
CA SER A 75 -10.33 -12.12 -4.49
C SER A 75 -9.00 -12.71 -4.03
N TYR A 76 -8.06 -12.92 -4.95
CA TYR A 76 -6.72 -13.42 -4.69
C TYR A 76 -5.72 -12.52 -5.41
N ALA A 77 -5.16 -11.56 -4.69
CA ALA A 77 -3.90 -10.96 -5.08
C ALA A 77 -2.82 -12.04 -4.93
N MET A 78 -2.50 -12.73 -6.01
CA MET A 78 -1.28 -13.55 -6.09
C MET A 78 -0.14 -12.60 -6.44
N ASN A 79 0.89 -12.55 -5.58
CA ASN A 79 2.23 -12.14 -6.00
C ASN A 79 2.85 -13.23 -6.88
#